data_AF-A0A8J8NUG9-F1
#
_entry.id   AF-A0A8J8NUG9-F1
#
_cell.length_a   1.000
_cell.length_b   1.000
_cell.length_c   1.000
_cell.angle_alpha   90.00
_cell.angle_beta   90.00
_cell.angle_gamma   90.00
#
_symmetry.space_group_name_H-M   'P 1'
#
loop_
_entity.id
_entity.type
_entity.pdbx_description
1 polymer ?
#
loop_
_entity_poly.entity_id
_entity_poly.type
_entity_poly.pdbx_seq_one_letter_code
_entity_poly.pdbx_strand_id
1 'polypeptide(L)'
;MGCAQETLTDILSYLHREYQSPNYLEEYFLLQQEESDVDQKAEDDYKFHLNKDLDDKGCAPKCPAHLTFGLDFCEISSCEKCGITDDVSQIKREYCHPLYIEEVFSTIEILTKKGFKEISLPLIITHIIQGENKFHMSYSDIKFCSSCKDPVQVSERWLLELPNVYTFSLQYDFGQQRSTISRDVLNKVFDFIPPKINLRDFLRIGGSMGPTNKKDLTPSSPLEDWSQESYLESKESTYFILRGFITFYGLHYIAYFYSAKYDNWFQFNDESIKQIGNFEDVRKRCLAGKQRPTTLFYERSDVIMNVLSTGAFEEETEALGRVYFKEDEIKHNNFWNGKSGGGGLSGCSMFQRI
;
A
#
# COMPACT_ATOMS: atom_id res chain seq x y z
N MET A 1 1.14 -6.84 23.18
CA MET A 1 1.02 -5.70 22.25
C MET A 1 0.61 -6.25 20.90
N GLY A 2 -0.47 -5.74 20.32
CA GLY A 2 -0.92 -6.12 18.96
C GLY A 2 0.05 -5.62 17.88
N CYS A 3 -0.10 -6.14 16.66
CA CYS A 3 0.69 -5.68 15.52
C CYS A 3 0.20 -4.30 15.04
N ALA A 4 1.10 -3.40 14.63
CA ALA A 4 0.69 -2.08 14.10
C ALA A 4 -0.20 -2.20 12.85
N GLN A 5 -0.04 -3.26 12.06
CA GLN A 5 -0.92 -3.58 10.93
C GLN A 5 -2.34 -3.92 11.40
N GLU A 6 -2.46 -4.78 12.42
CA GLU A 6 -3.75 -5.15 13.00
C GLU A 6 -4.43 -3.90 13.55
N THR A 7 -3.69 -3.07 14.31
CA THR A 7 -4.22 -1.80 14.83
C THR A 7 -4.70 -0.87 13.72
N LEU A 8 -3.93 -0.70 12.64
CA LEU A 8 -4.37 0.11 11.49
C LEU A 8 -5.66 -0.46 10.87
N THR A 9 -5.70 -1.76 10.66
CA THR A 9 -6.84 -2.45 10.05
C THR A 9 -8.08 -2.33 10.94
N ASP A 10 -7.92 -2.52 12.25
CA ASP A 10 -8.99 -2.40 13.24
C ASP A 10 -9.55 -0.98 13.30
N ILE A 11 -8.69 0.04 13.25
CA ILE A 11 -9.11 1.46 13.17
C ILE A 11 -9.91 1.71 11.89
N LEU A 12 -9.44 1.23 10.74
CA LEU A 12 -10.11 1.43 9.46
C LEU A 12 -11.46 0.70 9.39
N SER A 13 -11.50 -0.56 9.83
CA SER A 13 -12.74 -1.34 9.94
C SER A 13 -13.71 -0.68 10.92
N TYR A 14 -13.21 -0.11 12.03
CA TYR A 14 -14.05 0.65 12.94
C TYR A 14 -14.66 1.88 12.27
N LEU A 15 -13.87 2.70 11.58
CA LEU A 15 -14.37 3.86 10.84
C LEU A 15 -15.39 3.47 9.76
N HIS A 16 -15.20 2.30 9.14
CA HIS A 16 -16.17 1.75 8.20
C HIS A 16 -17.50 1.40 8.88
N ARG A 17 -17.47 0.71 10.02
CA ARG A 17 -18.68 0.35 10.79
C ARG A 17 -19.44 1.59 11.27
N GLU A 18 -18.73 2.58 11.82
CA GLU A 18 -19.34 3.85 12.26
C GLU A 18 -19.98 4.61 11.09
N TYR A 19 -19.40 4.51 9.89
CA TYR A 19 -19.99 5.09 8.69
C TYR A 19 -21.26 4.37 8.23
N GLN A 20 -21.29 3.04 8.31
CA GLN A 20 -22.47 2.24 7.92
C GLN A 20 -23.60 2.32 8.97
N SER A 21 -23.24 2.39 10.24
CA SER A 21 -24.15 2.44 11.38
C SER A 21 -23.73 3.58 12.31
N PRO A 22 -24.26 4.80 12.12
CA PRO A 22 -23.95 5.93 12.99
C PRO A 22 -24.29 5.61 14.45
N ASN A 23 -23.45 6.07 15.38
CA ASN A 23 -23.53 5.82 16.83
C ASN A 23 -23.16 4.39 17.25
N TYR A 24 -22.41 3.67 16.42
CA TYR A 24 -21.95 2.32 16.74
C TYR A 24 -21.19 2.27 18.08
N LEU A 25 -20.40 3.30 18.40
CA LEU A 25 -19.74 3.42 19.71
C LEU A 25 -20.71 3.66 20.87
N GLU A 26 -21.71 4.51 20.70
CA GLU A 26 -22.65 4.82 21.79
C GLU A 26 -23.46 3.58 22.14
N GLU A 27 -23.93 2.84 21.14
CA GLU A 27 -24.59 1.55 21.34
C GLU A 27 -23.66 0.55 22.04
N TYR A 28 -22.39 0.47 21.64
CA TYR A 28 -21.38 -0.37 22.30
C TYR A 28 -21.20 -0.01 23.78
N PHE A 29 -21.05 1.28 24.10
CA PHE A 29 -20.85 1.73 25.49
C PHE A 29 -22.09 1.56 26.35
N LEU A 30 -23.29 1.77 25.79
CA LEU A 30 -24.55 1.59 26.51
C LEU A 30 -24.80 0.11 26.84
N LEU A 31 -24.52 -0.81 25.91
CA LEU A 31 -24.62 -2.25 26.16
C LEU A 31 -23.65 -2.72 27.27
N GLN A 32 -22.44 -2.17 27.33
CA GLN A 32 -21.48 -2.50 28.39
C GLN A 32 -21.89 -1.96 29.77
N GLN A 33 -22.65 -0.87 29.81
CA GLN A 33 -23.15 -0.31 31.07
C GLN A 33 -24.34 -1.12 31.61
N GLU A 34 -25.24 -1.58 30.73
CA GLU A 34 -26.39 -2.42 31.12
C GLU A 34 -25.98 -3.81 31.64
N GLU A 35 -24.83 -4.35 31.22
CA GLU A 35 -24.30 -5.65 31.69
C GLU A 35 -23.52 -5.58 33.01
N SER A 36 -23.27 -4.38 33.56
CA SER A 36 -22.57 -4.22 34.84
C SER A 36 -23.44 -4.41 36.08
N ASP A 37 -24.76 -4.58 35.90
CA ASP A 37 -25.76 -4.73 36.96
C ASP A 37 -26.34 -6.16 37.10
N VAL A 38 -25.81 -7.16 36.37
CA VAL A 38 -26.33 -8.55 36.41
C VAL A 38 -25.28 -9.53 36.95
N ASP A 39 -25.67 -10.26 37.99
CA ASP A 39 -24.88 -11.26 38.72
C ASP A 39 -24.07 -12.21 37.83
N GLN A 40 -22.81 -12.34 38.21
CA GLN A 40 -21.79 -13.27 37.69
C GLN A 40 -22.31 -14.71 37.57
N LYS A 41 -22.69 -15.15 36.36
CA LYS A 41 -22.75 -16.58 36.00
C LYS A 41 -22.84 -16.87 34.50
N ALA A 42 -21.80 -16.52 33.75
CA ALA A 42 -21.46 -17.20 32.50
C ALA A 42 -20.00 -16.90 32.15
N GLU A 43 -19.07 -17.62 32.76
CA GLU A 43 -17.64 -17.35 32.64
C GLU A 43 -16.99 -17.88 31.34
N ASP A 44 -17.76 -18.37 30.36
CA ASP A 44 -17.17 -19.10 29.22
C ASP A 44 -17.62 -18.67 27.79
N ASP A 45 -18.46 -17.64 27.59
CA ASP A 45 -18.92 -17.29 26.22
C ASP A 45 -19.03 -15.79 25.87
N TYR A 46 -18.48 -14.86 26.67
CA TYR A 46 -18.57 -13.41 26.41
C TYR A 46 -17.42 -12.82 25.57
N LYS A 47 -16.87 -13.59 24.62
CA LYS A 47 -16.19 -12.96 23.48
C LYS A 47 -17.26 -12.49 22.51
N PHE A 48 -17.70 -11.24 22.69
CA PHE A 48 -18.52 -10.53 21.72
C PHE A 48 -18.11 -10.88 20.29
N HIS A 49 -19.07 -11.40 19.52
CA HIS A 49 -18.97 -11.43 18.07
C HIS A 49 -19.06 -9.99 17.58
N LEU A 50 -17.92 -9.27 17.55
CA LEU A 50 -17.73 -8.17 16.60
C LEU A 50 -18.27 -8.69 15.28
N ASN A 51 -19.34 -8.10 14.75
CA ASN A 51 -19.92 -8.57 13.51
C ASN A 51 -18.97 -8.20 12.36
N LYS A 52 -17.95 -9.04 12.18
CA LYS A 52 -16.97 -8.97 11.10
C LYS A 52 -17.62 -9.14 9.73
N ASP A 53 -18.87 -9.60 9.68
CA ASP A 53 -19.61 -9.69 8.41
C ASP A 53 -19.84 -8.30 7.79
N LEU A 54 -19.68 -7.20 8.56
CA LEU A 54 -19.67 -5.84 8.01
C LEU A 54 -18.32 -5.45 7.41
N ASP A 55 -17.21 -5.99 7.89
CA ASP A 55 -15.87 -5.62 7.43
C ASP A 55 -15.63 -6.05 5.98
N ASP A 56 -16.27 -7.13 5.54
CA ASP A 56 -16.21 -7.63 4.17
C ASP A 56 -17.23 -6.97 3.22
N LYS A 57 -18.13 -6.12 3.74
CA LYS A 57 -19.18 -5.47 2.93
C LYS A 57 -18.68 -4.18 2.30
N GLY A 58 -19.05 -3.98 1.04
CA GLY A 58 -18.89 -2.67 0.39
C GLY A 58 -19.80 -1.62 1.04
N CYS A 59 -19.45 -0.35 0.87
CA CYS A 59 -20.31 0.79 1.24
C CYS A 59 -20.59 1.65 0.01
N ALA A 60 -21.85 2.09 -0.12
CA ALA A 60 -22.28 3.05 -1.12
C ALA A 60 -23.17 4.11 -0.43
N PRO A 61 -22.76 5.40 -0.38
CA PRO A 61 -21.47 5.94 -0.87
C PRO A 61 -20.24 5.37 -0.13
N LYS A 62 -19.04 5.51 -0.73
CA LYS A 62 -17.81 5.01 -0.12
C LYS A 62 -17.49 5.77 1.17
N CYS A 63 -17.23 5.04 2.24
CA CYS A 63 -16.73 5.62 3.49
C CYS A 63 -15.29 6.14 3.31
N PRO A 64 -14.83 7.08 4.17
CA PRO A 64 -13.46 7.59 4.08
C PRO A 64 -12.37 6.51 4.16
N ALA A 65 -12.60 5.43 4.92
CA ALA A 65 -11.66 4.31 5.01
C ALA A 65 -11.52 3.57 3.67
N HIS A 66 -12.63 3.17 3.04
CA HIS A 66 -12.61 2.50 1.74
C HIS A 66 -12.17 3.42 0.60
N LEU A 67 -12.53 4.70 0.63
CA LEU A 67 -12.06 5.67 -0.36
C LEU A 67 -10.55 5.89 -0.28
N THR A 68 -10.02 5.94 0.95
CA THR A 68 -8.61 6.31 1.16
C THR A 68 -7.68 5.11 1.06
N PHE A 69 -8.04 3.98 1.67
CA PHE A 69 -7.18 2.81 1.83
C PHE A 69 -7.75 1.52 1.23
N GLY A 70 -8.99 1.54 0.76
CA GLY A 70 -9.67 0.32 0.28
C GLY A 70 -9.00 -0.26 -0.95
N LEU A 71 -8.65 -1.54 -0.88
CA LEU A 71 -8.10 -2.35 -1.95
C LEU A 71 -9.11 -3.44 -2.32
N ASP A 72 -9.88 -3.20 -3.37
CA ASP A 72 -10.80 -4.19 -3.93
C ASP A 72 -10.07 -4.98 -5.02
N PHE A 73 -9.57 -6.17 -4.68
CA PHE A 73 -8.84 -7.04 -5.60
C PHE A 73 -9.72 -8.10 -6.23
N CYS A 74 -9.43 -8.42 -7.48
CA CYS A 74 -10.01 -9.52 -8.23
C CYS A 74 -8.89 -10.25 -8.99
N GLU A 75 -8.77 -11.56 -8.82
CA GLU A 75 -7.75 -12.35 -9.50
C GLU A 75 -8.35 -13.09 -10.68
N ILE A 76 -7.65 -13.06 -11.81
CA ILE A 76 -8.01 -13.80 -13.01
C ILE A 76 -7.03 -14.95 -13.17
N SER A 77 -7.58 -16.16 -13.28
CA SER A 77 -6.81 -17.38 -13.48
C SER A 77 -7.06 -17.89 -14.90
N SER A 78 -5.98 -18.15 -15.65
CA SER A 78 -6.05 -18.63 -17.03
C SER A 78 -5.20 -19.87 -17.23
N CYS A 79 -5.71 -20.84 -17.98
CA CYS A 79 -4.98 -22.05 -18.27
C CYS A 79 -3.90 -21.81 -19.34
N GLU A 80 -2.64 -22.10 -19.05
CA GLU A 80 -1.54 -21.93 -20.01
C GLU A 80 -1.68 -22.79 -21.28
N LYS A 81 -2.29 -23.98 -21.16
CA LYS A 81 -2.37 -24.94 -22.26
C LYS A 81 -3.48 -24.65 -23.26
N CYS A 82 -4.66 -24.26 -22.76
CA CYS A 82 -5.83 -24.03 -23.61
C CYS A 82 -6.24 -22.56 -23.74
N GLY A 83 -5.63 -21.66 -22.95
CA GLY A 83 -5.90 -20.23 -22.98
C GLY A 83 -7.26 -19.81 -22.40
N ILE A 84 -8.05 -20.76 -21.89
CA ILE A 84 -9.36 -20.48 -21.28
C ILE A 84 -9.14 -19.75 -19.95
N THR A 85 -9.80 -18.61 -19.80
CA THR A 85 -10.02 -17.96 -18.51
C THR A 85 -11.02 -18.79 -17.73
N ASP A 86 -10.54 -19.40 -16.66
CA ASP A 86 -11.28 -20.48 -16.00
C ASP A 86 -12.01 -20.00 -14.74
N ASP A 87 -11.41 -19.04 -14.04
CA ASP A 87 -11.94 -18.55 -12.79
C ASP A 87 -11.62 -17.07 -12.58
N VAL A 88 -12.63 -16.36 -12.08
CA VAL A 88 -12.54 -14.98 -11.59
C VAL A 88 -12.80 -15.07 -10.10
N SER A 89 -11.80 -14.77 -9.29
CA SER A 89 -11.94 -14.87 -7.84
C SER A 89 -13.08 -13.97 -7.35
N GLN A 90 -13.67 -14.33 -6.22
CA GLN A 90 -14.50 -13.37 -5.48
C GLN A 90 -13.67 -12.12 -5.18
N ILE A 91 -14.36 -10.96 -5.14
CA ILE A 91 -13.73 -9.69 -4.82
C ILE A 91 -13.20 -9.78 -3.40
N LYS A 92 -11.89 -9.65 -3.25
CA LYS A 92 -11.22 -9.61 -1.95
C LYS A 92 -11.03 -8.16 -1.55
N ARG A 93 -11.55 -7.78 -0.38
CA ARG A 93 -11.40 -6.44 0.18
C ARG A 93 -10.32 -6.43 1.22
N GLU A 94 -9.35 -5.54 1.08
CA GLU A 94 -8.26 -5.38 2.02
C GLU A 94 -7.96 -3.89 2.22
N TYR A 95 -7.25 -3.54 3.30
CA TYR A 95 -6.71 -2.20 3.49
C TYR A 95 -5.19 -2.12 3.26
N CYS A 96 -4.52 -3.27 3.23
CA CYS A 96 -3.08 -3.39 3.10
C CYS A 96 -2.75 -4.57 2.19
N HIS A 97 -1.90 -4.36 1.18
CA HIS A 97 -1.34 -5.43 0.36
C HIS A 97 -0.24 -6.16 1.17
N PRO A 98 -0.44 -7.43 1.56
CA PRO A 98 0.57 -8.18 2.28
C PRO A 98 1.77 -8.55 1.39
N LEU A 99 2.98 -8.36 1.89
CA LEU A 99 4.23 -8.80 1.28
C LEU A 99 5.06 -9.57 2.30
N TYR A 100 5.31 -10.84 2.03
CA TYR A 100 6.13 -11.69 2.89
C TYR A 100 7.59 -11.50 2.52
N ILE A 101 8.40 -11.06 3.48
CA ILE A 101 9.80 -10.71 3.23
C ILE A 101 10.62 -11.92 2.76
N GLU A 102 10.29 -13.11 3.23
CA GLU A 102 10.91 -14.36 2.78
C GLU A 102 10.55 -14.70 1.32
N GLU A 103 9.29 -14.47 0.93
CA GLU A 103 8.86 -14.64 -0.46
C GLU A 103 9.53 -13.62 -1.39
N VAL A 104 9.63 -12.36 -0.96
CA VAL A 104 10.33 -11.31 -1.70
C VAL A 104 11.78 -11.71 -1.95
N PHE A 105 12.50 -12.15 -0.92
CA PHE A 105 13.90 -12.54 -1.09
C PHE A 105 14.09 -13.80 -1.93
N SER A 106 13.28 -14.84 -1.74
CA SER A 106 13.35 -16.03 -2.59
C SER A 106 13.02 -15.72 -4.05
N THR A 107 12.08 -14.81 -4.30
CA THR A 107 11.76 -14.33 -5.65
C THR A 107 12.92 -13.56 -6.27
N ILE A 108 13.58 -12.67 -5.51
CA ILE A 108 14.80 -11.97 -5.96
C ILE A 108 15.90 -12.98 -6.33
N GLU A 109 16.10 -14.03 -5.54
CA GLU A 109 17.09 -15.07 -5.84
C GLU A 109 16.76 -15.84 -7.13
N ILE A 110 15.49 -16.19 -7.34
CA ILE A 110 15.02 -16.85 -8.57
C ILE A 110 15.26 -15.96 -9.78
N LEU A 111 14.88 -14.68 -9.71
CA LEU A 111 15.08 -13.71 -10.79
C LEU A 111 16.56 -13.51 -11.09
N THR A 112 17.40 -13.43 -10.06
CA THR A 112 18.86 -13.32 -10.21
C THR A 112 19.42 -14.54 -10.95
N LYS A 113 19.00 -15.76 -10.58
CA LYS A 113 19.41 -17.01 -11.26
C LYS A 113 18.93 -17.08 -12.72
N LYS A 114 17.76 -16.51 -13.02
CA LYS A 114 17.23 -16.37 -14.39
C LYS A 114 17.98 -15.31 -15.23
N GLY A 115 18.91 -14.55 -14.63
CA GLY A 115 19.76 -13.59 -15.33
C GLY A 115 19.18 -12.17 -15.43
N PHE A 116 18.14 -11.85 -14.65
CA PHE A 116 17.63 -10.48 -14.57
C PHE A 116 18.67 -9.56 -13.92
N LYS A 117 19.02 -8.47 -14.61
CA LYS A 117 20.04 -7.50 -14.15
C LYS A 117 19.47 -6.44 -13.22
N GLU A 118 18.23 -6.04 -13.45
CA GLU A 118 17.53 -5.02 -12.67
C GLU A 118 16.25 -5.65 -12.13
N ILE A 119 16.17 -5.74 -10.80
CA ILE A 119 15.06 -6.38 -10.09
C ILE A 119 14.35 -5.29 -9.30
N SER A 120 13.21 -4.84 -9.82
CA SER A 120 12.37 -3.80 -9.22
C SER A 120 11.24 -4.40 -8.38
N LEU A 121 10.69 -3.61 -7.45
CA LEU A 121 9.53 -4.03 -6.66
C LEU A 121 8.33 -4.47 -7.53
N PRO A 122 7.94 -3.72 -8.59
CA PRO A 122 6.90 -4.19 -9.51
C PRO A 122 7.17 -5.58 -10.09
N LEU A 123 8.40 -5.82 -10.58
CA LEU A 123 8.79 -7.10 -11.15
C LEU A 123 8.65 -8.23 -10.14
N ILE A 124 9.11 -8.00 -8.90
CA ILE A 124 8.99 -8.98 -7.80
C ILE A 124 7.51 -9.29 -7.54
N ILE A 125 6.68 -8.26 -7.39
CA ILE A 125 5.24 -8.43 -7.09
C ILE A 125 4.53 -9.18 -8.22
N THR A 126 4.83 -8.88 -9.49
CA THR A 126 4.26 -9.63 -10.63
C THR A 126 4.55 -11.13 -10.54
N HIS A 127 5.79 -11.50 -10.22
CA HIS A 127 6.18 -12.91 -10.10
C HIS A 127 5.56 -13.60 -8.87
N ILE A 128 5.35 -12.84 -7.79
CA ILE A 128 4.60 -13.30 -6.61
C ILE A 128 3.14 -13.55 -6.98
N ILE A 129 2.48 -12.59 -7.66
CA ILE A 129 1.08 -12.72 -8.10
C ILE A 129 0.91 -13.92 -9.03
N GLN A 130 1.84 -14.13 -9.95
CA GLN A 130 1.81 -15.25 -10.90
C GLN A 130 2.08 -16.62 -10.25
N GLY A 131 2.43 -16.64 -8.96
CA GLY A 131 2.72 -17.90 -8.25
C GLY A 131 3.93 -18.62 -8.81
N GLU A 132 4.89 -17.91 -9.43
CA GLU A 132 6.15 -18.51 -9.88
C GLU A 132 7.00 -19.02 -8.71
N ASN A 133 6.73 -18.48 -7.51
CA ASN A 133 7.31 -18.92 -6.26
C ASN A 133 6.39 -19.92 -5.54
N LYS A 134 6.98 -20.99 -5.01
CA LYS A 134 6.26 -22.02 -4.25
C LYS A 134 5.89 -21.60 -2.83
N PHE A 135 6.37 -20.46 -2.34
CA PHE A 135 6.17 -19.99 -0.97
C PHE A 135 4.68 -19.95 -0.57
N HIS A 136 3.80 -19.38 -1.41
CA HIS A 136 2.36 -19.36 -1.15
C HIS A 136 1.59 -20.55 -1.73
N MET A 137 2.17 -21.27 -2.70
CA MET A 137 1.53 -22.46 -3.29
C MET A 137 1.29 -23.59 -2.26
N SER A 138 2.02 -23.62 -1.15
CA SER A 138 1.81 -24.62 -0.10
C SER A 138 0.54 -24.39 0.74
N TYR A 139 -0.06 -23.19 0.66
CA TYR A 139 -1.20 -22.79 1.47
C TYR A 139 -2.46 -22.47 0.66
N SER A 140 -2.35 -22.43 -0.67
CA SER A 140 -3.47 -22.20 -1.59
C SER A 140 -3.93 -23.51 -2.22
N ASP A 141 -5.24 -23.73 -2.29
CA ASP A 141 -5.81 -24.84 -3.03
C ASP A 141 -5.46 -24.72 -4.53
N ILE A 142 -4.91 -25.79 -5.11
CA ILE A 142 -4.60 -25.84 -6.54
C ILE A 142 -5.93 -25.86 -7.30
N LYS A 143 -6.18 -24.81 -8.08
CA LYS A 143 -7.32 -24.74 -9.00
C LYS A 143 -6.98 -25.48 -10.29
N PHE A 144 -7.96 -26.16 -10.89
CA PHE A 144 -7.79 -26.95 -12.10
C PHE A 144 -8.70 -26.46 -13.20
N CYS A 145 -8.18 -26.46 -14.43
CA CYS A 145 -8.89 -25.99 -15.60
C CYS A 145 -10.18 -26.79 -15.81
N SER A 146 -11.31 -26.10 -16.00
CA SER A 146 -12.62 -26.72 -16.27
C SER A 146 -12.55 -27.67 -17.47
N SER A 147 -11.83 -27.29 -18.53
CA SER A 147 -11.71 -28.04 -19.79
C SER A 147 -10.62 -29.11 -19.77
N CYS A 148 -9.36 -28.76 -19.49
CA CYS A 148 -8.23 -29.69 -19.66
C CYS A 148 -7.75 -30.34 -18.36
N LYS A 149 -8.31 -29.96 -17.20
CA LYS A 149 -7.96 -30.46 -15.86
C LYS A 149 -6.49 -30.26 -15.48
N ASP A 150 -5.75 -29.43 -16.20
CA ASP A 150 -4.40 -29.00 -15.80
C ASP A 150 -4.49 -27.91 -14.73
N PRO A 151 -3.49 -27.78 -13.83
CA PRO A 151 -3.44 -26.70 -12.85
C PRO A 151 -3.52 -25.32 -13.50
N VAL A 152 -4.30 -24.42 -12.89
CA VAL A 152 -4.45 -23.03 -13.32
C VAL A 152 -3.62 -22.14 -12.39
N GLN A 153 -2.90 -21.18 -12.96
CA GLN A 153 -2.21 -20.15 -12.21
C GLN A 153 -2.91 -18.81 -12.40
N VAL A 154 -2.80 -17.96 -11.38
CA VAL A 154 -3.24 -16.57 -11.46
C VAL A 154 -2.37 -15.89 -12.51
N SER A 155 -2.99 -15.34 -13.55
CA SER A 155 -2.27 -14.61 -14.59
C SER A 155 -2.24 -13.13 -14.31
N GLU A 156 -3.31 -12.60 -13.74
CA GLU A 156 -3.48 -11.18 -13.46
C GLU A 156 -4.21 -10.93 -12.13
N ARG A 157 -3.81 -9.87 -11.43
CA ARG A 157 -4.56 -9.31 -10.30
C ARG A 157 -5.05 -7.91 -10.67
N TRP A 158 -6.35 -7.73 -10.57
CA TRP A 158 -7.07 -6.51 -10.86
C TRP A 158 -7.35 -5.76 -9.57
N LEU A 159 -7.05 -4.46 -9.54
CA LEU A 159 -7.49 -3.53 -8.52
C LEU A 159 -8.65 -2.74 -9.13
N LEU A 160 -9.86 -2.94 -8.60
CA LEU A 160 -11.08 -2.46 -9.22
C LEU A 160 -11.21 -0.94 -9.19
N GLU A 161 -10.71 -0.31 -8.12
CA GLU A 161 -10.70 1.14 -7.95
C GLU A 161 -9.38 1.60 -7.31
N LEU A 162 -8.92 2.80 -7.67
CA LEU A 162 -7.68 3.35 -7.13
C LEU A 162 -7.90 3.95 -5.73
N PRO A 163 -7.12 3.54 -4.71
CA PRO A 163 -7.15 4.21 -3.42
C PRO A 163 -6.41 5.55 -3.47
N ASN A 164 -6.68 6.43 -2.51
CA ASN A 164 -5.83 7.62 -2.29
C ASN A 164 -4.46 7.25 -1.71
N VAL A 165 -4.40 6.18 -0.91
CA VAL A 165 -3.20 5.67 -0.26
C VAL A 165 -3.11 4.16 -0.48
N TYR A 166 -2.04 3.73 -1.14
CA TYR A 166 -1.72 2.32 -1.33
C TYR A 166 -0.76 1.87 -0.22
N THR A 167 -1.22 0.95 0.63
CA THR A 167 -0.46 0.48 1.79
C THR A 167 0.11 -0.90 1.54
N PHE A 168 1.42 -1.08 1.76
CA PHE A 168 2.03 -2.41 1.85
C PHE A 168 2.21 -2.80 3.32
N SER A 169 1.88 -4.06 3.66
CA SER A 169 2.28 -4.66 4.93
C SER A 169 3.42 -5.64 4.73
N LEU A 170 4.57 -5.36 5.34
CA LEU A 170 5.76 -6.20 5.28
C LEU A 170 5.71 -7.24 6.42
N GLN A 171 5.50 -8.50 6.05
CA GLN A 171 5.37 -9.61 6.98
C GLN A 171 6.70 -10.36 7.14
N TYR A 172 7.17 -10.41 8.38
CA TYR A 172 8.37 -11.15 8.78
C TYR A 172 7.95 -12.43 9.51
N ASP A 173 8.64 -13.54 9.25
CA ASP A 173 8.42 -14.81 9.95
C ASP A 173 8.57 -14.66 11.48
N PHE A 174 7.79 -15.44 12.23
CA PHE A 174 7.72 -15.43 13.70
C PHE A 174 9.10 -15.63 14.36
N GLY A 175 9.96 -16.47 13.76
CA GLY A 175 11.34 -16.67 14.23
C GLY A 175 12.20 -15.41 14.10
N GLN A 176 11.96 -14.60 13.07
CA GLN A 176 12.61 -13.31 12.90
C GLN A 176 12.00 -12.24 13.78
N GLN A 177 10.69 -12.23 14.05
CA GLN A 177 10.05 -11.21 14.89
C GLN A 177 10.65 -11.09 16.30
N ARG A 178 11.15 -12.21 16.88
CA ARG A 178 11.79 -12.22 18.20
C ARG A 178 13.31 -12.09 18.17
N SER A 179 13.97 -12.54 17.11
CA SER A 179 15.43 -12.45 16.96
C SER A 179 15.83 -11.10 16.36
N THR A 180 17.07 -10.65 16.55
CA THR A 180 17.55 -9.39 15.96
C THR A 180 17.84 -9.59 14.47
N ILE A 181 17.14 -8.87 13.58
CA ILE A 181 17.44 -8.86 12.15
C ILE A 181 18.89 -8.40 11.91
N SER A 182 19.59 -9.08 11.00
CA SER A 182 20.93 -8.65 10.62
C SER A 182 20.87 -7.33 9.85
N ARG A 183 21.93 -6.52 9.99
CA ARG A 183 22.02 -5.24 9.28
C ARG A 183 21.97 -5.43 7.76
N ASP A 184 22.55 -6.51 7.25
CA ASP A 184 22.59 -6.80 5.81
C ASP A 184 21.21 -7.15 5.25
N VAL A 185 20.42 -7.95 5.98
CA VAL A 185 19.05 -8.27 5.58
C VAL A 185 18.20 -7.01 5.62
N LEU A 186 18.31 -6.21 6.69
CA LEU A 186 17.58 -4.94 6.79
C LEU A 186 17.97 -3.97 5.67
N ASN A 187 19.26 -3.93 5.30
CA ASN A 187 19.73 -3.12 4.18
C ASN A 187 19.09 -3.53 2.86
N LYS A 188 19.05 -4.84 2.59
CA LYS A 188 18.37 -5.40 1.41
C LYS A 188 16.87 -5.08 1.40
N VAL A 189 16.21 -5.02 2.57
CA VAL A 189 14.81 -4.59 2.65
C VAL A 189 14.65 -3.15 2.16
N PHE A 190 15.49 -2.23 2.65
CA PHE A 190 15.44 -0.83 2.20
C PHE A 190 15.82 -0.65 0.73
N ASP A 191 16.69 -1.50 0.18
CA ASP A 191 17.10 -1.43 -1.24
C ASP A 191 15.94 -1.68 -2.21
N PHE A 192 14.95 -2.50 -1.85
CA PHE A 192 13.81 -2.76 -2.74
C PHE A 192 12.65 -1.79 -2.56
N ILE A 193 12.65 -0.90 -1.56
CA ILE A 193 11.55 0.06 -1.34
C ILE A 193 11.74 1.24 -2.29
N PRO A 194 10.95 1.33 -3.39
CA PRO A 194 11.15 2.39 -4.35
C PRO A 194 10.56 3.71 -3.85
N PRO A 195 11.04 4.84 -4.39
CA PRO A 195 10.51 6.15 -4.05
C PRO A 195 9.11 6.41 -4.58
N LYS A 196 8.84 5.82 -5.74
CA LYS A 196 7.66 6.01 -6.55
C LYS A 196 7.31 4.65 -7.14
N ILE A 197 6.03 4.33 -7.15
CA ILE A 197 5.49 3.15 -7.81
C ILE A 197 4.44 3.58 -8.82
N ASN A 198 4.28 2.79 -9.88
CA ASN A 198 3.14 2.85 -10.76
C ASN A 198 2.37 1.54 -10.58
N LEU A 199 1.12 1.61 -10.10
CA LEU A 199 0.34 0.39 -9.83
C LEU A 199 0.09 -0.42 -11.11
N ARG A 200 0.07 0.22 -12.29
CA ARG A 200 -0.07 -0.48 -13.59
C ARG A 200 1.10 -1.39 -13.93
N ASP A 201 2.26 -1.21 -13.29
CA ASP A 201 3.44 -2.02 -13.57
C ASP A 201 3.29 -3.44 -13.01
N PHE A 202 2.39 -3.67 -12.05
CA PHE A 202 2.18 -4.97 -11.42
C PHE A 202 0.71 -5.35 -11.16
N LEU A 203 -0.25 -4.46 -11.43
CA LEU A 203 -1.69 -4.70 -11.33
C LEU A 203 -2.42 -4.26 -12.61
N ARG A 204 -3.56 -4.88 -12.88
CA ARG A 204 -4.57 -4.32 -13.78
C ARG A 204 -5.46 -3.37 -13.00
N ILE A 205 -5.85 -2.24 -13.58
CA ILE A 205 -6.68 -1.23 -12.90
C ILE A 205 -8.05 -1.19 -13.57
N GLY A 206 -9.12 -1.34 -12.77
CA GLY A 206 -10.51 -1.25 -13.22
C GLY A 206 -10.80 0.12 -13.85
N GLY A 207 -11.64 0.14 -14.90
CA GLY A 207 -11.94 1.34 -15.68
C GLY A 207 -11.02 1.60 -16.87
N SER A 208 -9.91 0.86 -17.01
CA SER A 208 -9.00 0.94 -18.16
C SER A 208 -9.20 -0.22 -19.15
N MET A 209 -10.43 -0.47 -19.61
CA MET A 209 -10.66 -1.34 -20.78
C MET A 209 -10.54 -0.54 -22.08
N GLY A 210 -9.34 -0.07 -22.37
CA GLY A 210 -8.95 0.25 -23.74
C GLY A 210 -8.32 -1.00 -24.37
N PRO A 211 -8.60 -1.33 -25.65
CA PRO A 211 -8.00 -2.50 -26.30
C PRO A 211 -6.47 -2.39 -26.26
N THR A 212 -5.82 -3.34 -25.59
CA THR A 212 -4.36 -3.40 -25.41
C THR A 212 -3.58 -3.88 -26.64
N ASN A 213 -4.21 -3.93 -27.82
CA ASN A 213 -3.52 -4.30 -29.06
C ASN A 213 -3.74 -3.25 -30.17
N LYS A 214 -2.71 -2.45 -30.44
CA LYS A 214 -2.58 -1.65 -31.68
C LYS A 214 -2.37 -2.51 -32.95
N LYS A 215 -2.56 -3.83 -32.90
CA LYS A 215 -2.27 -4.75 -34.02
C LYS A 215 -3.47 -5.43 -34.67
N ASP A 216 -4.67 -5.34 -34.08
CA ASP A 216 -5.85 -6.06 -34.60
C ASP A 216 -7.01 -5.12 -34.97
N LEU A 217 -6.72 -3.95 -35.55
CA LEU A 217 -7.72 -3.15 -36.25
C LEU A 217 -7.56 -3.37 -37.76
N THR A 218 -8.24 -4.39 -38.27
CA THR A 218 -8.60 -4.41 -39.68
C THR A 218 -9.75 -3.41 -39.90
N PRO A 219 -9.64 -2.47 -40.85
CA PRO A 219 -10.71 -1.53 -41.13
C PRO A 219 -11.73 -2.19 -42.05
N SER A 220 -12.73 -2.85 -41.49
CA SER A 220 -13.89 -3.29 -42.28
C SER A 220 -15.17 -3.37 -41.45
N SER A 221 -15.66 -2.22 -40.99
CA SER A 221 -17.12 -1.97 -40.99
C SER A 221 -17.41 -0.48 -40.81
N PRO A 222 -18.36 0.13 -41.55
CA PRO A 222 -18.69 1.54 -41.43
C PRO A 222 -19.72 1.81 -40.33
N LEU A 223 -19.37 2.75 -39.44
CA LEU A 223 -20.23 3.73 -38.77
C LEU A 223 -21.55 3.23 -38.14
N GLU A 224 -21.51 3.00 -36.83
CA GLU A 224 -22.60 3.41 -35.94
C GLU A 224 -22.02 4.17 -34.74
N ASP A 225 -22.13 5.49 -34.81
CA ASP A 225 -22.54 6.43 -33.76
C ASP A 225 -22.42 5.97 -32.29
N TRP A 226 -21.20 5.88 -31.76
CA TRP A 226 -20.96 6.02 -30.32
C TRP A 226 -20.58 7.48 -30.06
N SER A 227 -21.55 8.25 -29.60
CA SER A 227 -21.39 9.64 -29.18
C SER A 227 -20.20 9.79 -28.25
N GLN A 228 -19.32 10.74 -28.60
CA GLN A 228 -18.06 11.12 -27.96
C GLN A 228 -18.16 11.55 -26.46
N GLU A 229 -19.33 11.41 -25.84
CA GLU A 229 -19.65 11.82 -24.48
C GLU A 229 -19.45 10.70 -23.43
N SER A 230 -19.17 9.46 -23.84
CA SER A 230 -18.85 8.34 -22.92
C SER A 230 -17.34 8.12 -22.71
N TYR A 231 -16.49 8.97 -23.30
CA TYR A 231 -15.02 8.85 -23.24
C TYR A 231 -14.39 9.94 -22.36
N LEU A 232 -14.98 10.21 -21.20
CA LEU A 232 -14.23 10.79 -20.08
C LEU A 232 -13.52 9.63 -19.38
N GLU A 233 -12.45 9.12 -20.00
CA GLU A 233 -11.42 8.34 -19.32
C GLU A 233 -11.08 9.08 -18.02
N SER A 234 -11.33 8.46 -16.87
CA SER A 234 -10.97 9.08 -15.59
C SER A 234 -9.46 9.31 -15.62
N LYS A 235 -9.08 10.59 -15.59
CA LYS A 235 -7.70 11.10 -15.69
C LYS A 235 -6.92 10.85 -14.39
N GLU A 236 -7.18 9.72 -13.74
CA GLU A 236 -6.64 9.38 -12.43
C GLU A 236 -5.22 8.84 -12.56
N SER A 237 -4.31 9.40 -11.75
CA SER A 237 -2.91 9.01 -11.75
C SER A 237 -2.74 7.64 -11.09
N THR A 238 -2.09 6.71 -11.77
CA THR A 238 -1.69 5.42 -11.18
C THR A 238 -0.31 5.46 -10.54
N TYR A 239 0.30 6.65 -10.47
CA TYR A 239 1.57 6.87 -9.78
C TYR A 239 1.35 7.23 -8.31
N PHE A 240 2.10 6.56 -7.44
CA PHE A 240 2.08 6.78 -6.00
C PHE A 240 3.50 7.01 -5.48
N ILE A 241 3.63 7.87 -4.47
CA ILE A 241 4.91 8.28 -3.88
C ILE A 241 4.95 7.81 -2.43
N LEU A 242 6.08 7.23 -1.98
CA LEU A 242 6.24 6.78 -0.60
C LEU A 242 6.12 7.97 0.36
N ARG A 243 5.05 8.09 1.13
CA ARG A 243 4.82 9.21 2.04
C ARG A 243 5.40 8.99 3.44
N GLY A 244 5.41 7.74 3.87
CA GLY A 244 5.89 7.36 5.18
C GLY A 244 5.85 5.87 5.41
N PHE A 245 6.35 5.46 6.55
CA PHE A 245 6.35 4.06 6.96
C PHE A 245 6.45 3.92 8.48
N ILE A 246 5.96 2.79 8.98
CA ILE A 246 6.11 2.38 10.37
C ILE A 246 7.24 1.36 10.44
N THR A 247 8.03 1.44 11.51
CA THR A 247 9.06 0.48 11.82
C THR A 247 8.83 -0.19 13.17
N PHE A 248 9.39 -1.38 13.34
CA PHE A 248 9.36 -2.14 14.58
C PHE A 248 10.77 -2.50 15.04
N TYR A 249 11.03 -2.31 16.33
CA TYR A 249 12.25 -2.75 17.00
C TYR A 249 11.98 -3.02 18.48
N GLY A 250 12.39 -4.19 18.99
CA GLY A 250 12.43 -4.44 20.43
C GLY A 250 11.09 -4.26 21.15
N LEU A 251 9.97 -4.65 20.51
CA LEU A 251 8.58 -4.43 20.98
C LEU A 251 8.08 -2.98 20.88
N HIS A 252 8.80 -2.12 20.17
CA HIS A 252 8.48 -0.71 20.03
C HIS A 252 8.24 -0.31 18.57
N TYR A 253 7.23 0.54 18.34
CA TYR A 253 6.90 1.06 17.01
C TYR A 253 7.36 2.50 16.86
N ILE A 254 7.94 2.82 15.71
CA ILE A 254 8.41 4.17 15.37
C ILE A 254 7.93 4.50 13.97
N ALA A 255 7.31 5.66 13.83
CA ALA A 255 6.81 6.14 12.55
C ALA A 255 7.79 7.13 11.91
N TYR A 256 7.91 7.06 10.58
CA TYR A 256 8.68 7.98 9.76
C TYR A 256 7.79 8.54 8.66
N PHE A 257 7.65 9.85 8.61
CA PHE A 257 6.85 10.50 7.58
C PHE A 257 7.59 11.71 7.02
N TYR A 258 7.50 11.86 5.70
CA TYR A 258 8.04 13.02 5.03
C TYR A 258 7.04 14.18 5.09
N SER A 259 7.53 15.36 5.44
CA SER A 259 6.77 16.60 5.39
C SER A 259 7.21 17.45 4.21
N ALA A 260 6.33 17.61 3.22
CA ALA A 260 6.57 18.50 2.08
C ALA A 260 6.72 19.96 2.52
N LYS A 261 6.01 20.38 3.57
CA LYS A 261 6.10 21.74 4.12
C LYS A 261 7.51 22.08 4.62
N TYR A 262 8.22 21.10 5.18
CA TYR A 262 9.54 21.31 5.78
C TYR A 262 10.67 20.69 4.94
N ASP A 263 10.35 20.11 3.77
CA ASP A 263 11.25 19.29 2.94
C ASP A 263 12.13 18.35 3.78
N ASN A 264 11.51 17.59 4.67
CA ASN A 264 12.26 16.77 5.62
C ASN A 264 11.50 15.54 6.11
N TRP A 265 12.23 14.48 6.41
CA TRP A 265 11.73 13.31 7.10
C TRP A 265 11.72 13.52 8.62
N PHE A 266 10.58 13.21 9.23
CA PHE A 266 10.40 13.25 10.67
C PHE A 266 10.25 11.85 11.24
N GLN A 267 10.93 11.61 12.35
CA GLN A 267 10.72 10.46 13.22
C GLN A 267 9.72 10.84 14.29
N PHE A 268 8.65 10.05 14.42
CA PHE A 268 7.67 10.10 15.49
C PHE A 268 7.88 8.87 16.38
N ASN A 269 8.29 9.12 17.61
CA ASN A 269 8.63 8.11 18.59
C ASN A 269 7.95 8.49 19.91
N ASP A 270 6.71 8.02 20.07
CA ASP A 270 5.79 8.40 21.15
C ASP A 270 5.67 9.93 21.30
N GLU A 271 6.05 10.44 22.46
CA GLU A 271 6.06 11.87 22.81
C GLU A 271 7.16 12.68 22.08
N SER A 272 8.10 12.02 21.41
CA SER A 272 9.26 12.66 20.78
C SER A 272 9.13 12.75 19.26
N ILE A 273 9.31 13.95 18.72
CA ILE A 273 9.40 14.22 17.28
C ILE A 273 10.83 14.67 16.97
N LYS A 274 11.47 14.06 15.97
CA LYS A 274 12.83 14.40 15.54
C LYS A 274 12.89 14.60 14.04
N GLN A 275 13.37 15.76 13.62
CA GLN A 275 13.76 16.01 12.23
C GLN A 275 15.02 15.20 11.89
N ILE A 276 15.03 14.48 10.78
CA ILE A 276 16.10 13.55 10.42
C ILE A 276 16.94 14.06 9.25
N GLY A 277 16.31 14.56 8.19
CA GLY A 277 16.97 14.91 6.94
C GLY A 277 16.28 14.25 5.76
N ASN A 278 17.07 13.62 4.89
CA ASN A 278 16.58 12.91 3.72
C ASN A 278 16.31 11.43 4.00
N PHE A 279 15.77 10.71 3.01
CA PHE A 279 15.49 9.29 3.17
C PHE A 279 16.75 8.45 3.43
N GLU A 280 17.91 8.83 2.89
CA GLU A 280 19.17 8.12 3.15
C GLU A 280 19.61 8.27 4.62
N ASP A 281 19.36 9.42 5.24
CA ASP A 281 19.59 9.62 6.67
C ASP A 281 18.61 8.82 7.52
N VAL A 282 17.34 8.74 7.10
CA VAL A 282 16.35 7.84 7.70
C VAL A 282 16.83 6.38 7.60
N ARG A 283 17.26 5.93 6.42
CA ARG A 283 17.79 4.59 6.19
C ARG A 283 18.97 4.29 7.12
N LYS A 284 19.97 5.18 7.19
CA LYS A 284 21.12 5.03 8.09
C LYS A 284 20.68 4.89 9.55
N ARG A 285 19.69 5.68 9.98
CA ARG A 285 19.14 5.64 11.33
C ARG A 285 18.42 4.32 11.60
N CYS A 286 17.57 3.86 10.69
CA CYS A 286 16.90 2.56 10.80
C CYS A 286 17.91 1.41 10.85
N LEU A 287 18.96 1.45 10.02
CA LEU A 287 20.04 0.44 10.04
C LEU A 287 20.85 0.45 11.34
N ALA A 288 21.13 1.63 11.90
CA ALA A 288 21.80 1.77 13.19
C ALA A 288 20.93 1.26 14.35
N GLY A 289 19.64 1.59 14.33
CA GLY A 289 18.66 1.15 15.32
C GLY A 289 18.08 -0.25 15.10
N LYS A 290 18.49 -0.95 14.03
CA LYS A 290 17.94 -2.25 13.60
C LYS A 290 16.40 -2.26 13.49
N GLN A 291 15.85 -1.13 13.05
CA GLN A 291 14.42 -0.89 12.93
C GLN A 291 13.90 -1.42 11.60
N ARG A 292 12.95 -2.34 11.65
CA ARG A 292 12.40 -3.01 10.47
C ARG A 292 11.17 -2.28 9.97
N PRO A 293 11.07 -1.89 8.71
CA PRO A 293 9.83 -1.36 8.17
C PRO A 293 8.75 -2.45 8.19
N THR A 294 7.57 -2.15 8.70
CA THR A 294 6.44 -3.08 8.77
C THR A 294 5.28 -2.63 7.89
N THR A 295 5.13 -1.33 7.68
CA THR A 295 3.99 -0.77 6.93
C THR A 295 4.50 0.39 6.09
N LEU A 296 4.26 0.37 4.78
CA LEU A 296 4.65 1.42 3.86
C LEU A 296 3.39 2.12 3.35
N PHE A 297 3.38 3.45 3.36
CA PHE A 297 2.27 4.26 2.86
C PHE A 297 2.70 4.97 1.59
N TYR A 298 2.09 4.61 0.46
CA TYR A 298 2.27 5.31 -0.81
C TYR A 298 1.04 6.16 -1.09
N GLU A 299 1.20 7.45 -1.31
CA GLU A 299 0.10 8.38 -1.56
C GLU A 299 -0.04 8.65 -3.07
N ARG A 300 -1.27 8.69 -3.57
CA ARG A 300 -1.58 8.90 -4.98
C ARG A 300 -1.17 10.32 -5.39
N SER A 301 -0.47 10.43 -6.52
CA SER A 301 0.18 11.69 -6.92
C SER A 301 -0.82 12.84 -7.16
N ASP A 302 -2.03 12.55 -7.61
CA ASP A 302 -3.09 13.56 -7.84
C ASP A 302 -3.80 14.00 -6.55
N VAL A 303 -3.91 13.13 -5.54
CA VAL A 303 -4.42 13.48 -4.21
C VAL A 303 -3.50 14.47 -3.52
N ILE A 304 -2.19 14.26 -3.63
CA ILE A 304 -1.18 15.21 -3.16
C ILE A 304 -1.46 16.60 -3.76
N MET A 305 -1.80 16.67 -5.04
CA MET A 305 -2.13 17.95 -5.70
C MET A 305 -3.43 18.56 -5.18
N ASN A 306 -4.49 17.76 -5.00
CA ASN A 306 -5.82 18.22 -4.59
C ASN A 306 -5.90 18.67 -3.11
N VAL A 307 -5.19 18.01 -2.19
CA VAL A 307 -5.14 18.42 -0.77
C VAL A 307 -4.39 19.76 -0.62
N LEU A 308 -3.49 20.07 -1.55
CA LEU A 308 -2.73 21.32 -1.56
C LEU A 308 -3.43 22.46 -2.33
N SER A 309 -4.38 22.14 -3.20
CA SER A 309 -5.15 23.12 -3.99
C SER A 309 -6.43 23.62 -3.32
N THR A 310 -6.87 23.02 -2.21
CA THR A 310 -8.08 23.45 -1.46
C THR A 310 -7.92 24.76 -0.67
N GLY A 311 -6.97 25.63 -1.06
CA GLY A 311 -6.86 26.97 -0.47
C GLY A 311 -5.75 27.88 -0.99
N ALA A 312 -5.16 27.63 -2.16
CA ALA A 312 -4.24 28.59 -2.78
C ALA A 312 -4.33 28.51 -4.30
N PHE A 313 -4.61 29.64 -4.94
CA PHE A 313 -4.50 29.79 -6.38
C PHE A 313 -3.02 29.62 -6.79
N GLU A 314 -2.76 29.10 -8.00
CA GLU A 314 -1.42 28.75 -8.50
C GLU A 314 -0.39 29.90 -8.38
N GLU A 315 -0.83 31.16 -8.45
CA GLU A 315 0.05 32.34 -8.29
C GLU A 315 0.46 32.61 -6.82
N GLU A 316 -0.33 32.18 -5.82
CA GLU A 316 0.04 32.31 -4.39
C GLU A 316 0.95 31.17 -3.91
N THR A 317 0.97 30.03 -4.62
CA THR A 317 1.76 28.86 -4.22
C THR A 317 3.27 29.02 -4.45
N GLU A 318 3.68 29.77 -5.48
CA GLU A 318 5.08 30.18 -5.68
C GLU A 318 5.52 31.24 -4.67
N ALA A 319 4.61 32.14 -4.26
CA ALA A 319 4.88 33.19 -3.27
C ALA A 319 5.04 32.63 -1.83
N LEU A 320 4.47 31.46 -1.54
CA LEU A 320 4.51 30.80 -0.22
C LEU A 320 5.60 29.71 -0.09
N GLY A 321 6.42 29.48 -1.11
CA GLY A 321 7.54 28.54 -1.06
C GLY A 321 7.12 27.06 -0.95
N ARG A 322 5.94 26.68 -1.44
CA ARG A 322 5.46 25.28 -1.40
C ARG A 322 5.89 24.56 -2.69
N VAL A 323 6.73 23.55 -2.54
CA VAL A 323 7.36 22.81 -3.65
C VAL A 323 6.50 21.59 -4.01
N TYR A 324 6.11 21.49 -5.28
CA TYR A 324 5.46 20.33 -5.88
C TYR A 324 6.49 19.23 -6.17
N PHE A 325 6.06 17.99 -6.36
CA PHE A 325 6.95 16.91 -6.80
C PHE A 325 6.81 16.69 -8.30
N LYS A 326 7.60 17.39 -9.13
CA LYS A 326 7.88 16.89 -10.49
C LYS A 326 8.85 15.72 -10.42
N GLU A 327 8.82 14.84 -11.42
CA GLU A 327 9.66 13.63 -11.45
C GLU A 327 11.16 13.94 -11.39
N ASP A 328 11.58 15.08 -11.95
CA ASP A 328 12.93 15.58 -11.81
C ASP A 328 13.19 16.18 -10.42
N GLU A 329 12.21 16.82 -9.77
CA GLU A 329 12.35 17.45 -8.45
C GLU A 329 12.40 16.42 -7.30
N ILE A 330 11.76 15.26 -7.43
CA ILE A 330 11.91 14.12 -6.49
C ILE A 330 13.38 13.69 -6.39
N LYS A 331 14.13 13.78 -7.50
CA LYS A 331 15.57 13.49 -7.58
C LYS A 331 16.45 14.65 -7.15
N HIS A 332 15.91 15.83 -6.83
CA HIS A 332 16.71 17.01 -6.44
C HIS A 332 16.37 17.52 -5.03
N ASN A 333 15.20 17.17 -4.48
CA ASN A 333 14.78 17.57 -3.15
C ASN A 333 15.40 16.69 -2.05
N ASN A 334 15.37 17.13 -0.78
CA ASN A 334 15.82 16.31 0.35
C ASN A 334 14.92 15.11 0.59
N PHE A 335 13.94 14.84 -0.27
CA PHE A 335 13.17 13.63 -0.22
C PHE A 335 14.07 12.38 -0.26
N TRP A 336 14.96 12.28 -1.27
CA TRP A 336 15.71 11.04 -1.56
C TRP A 336 17.23 11.17 -1.59
N ASN A 337 17.79 12.36 -1.80
CA ASN A 337 19.06 12.42 -2.54
C ASN A 337 20.31 11.97 -1.78
N GLY A 338 20.94 10.92 -2.31
CA GLY A 338 22.29 10.47 -2.01
C GLY A 338 23.19 10.51 -3.25
N LYS A 339 23.78 11.67 -3.56
CA LYS A 339 25.08 11.79 -4.25
C LYS A 339 25.85 13.02 -3.77
N SER A 340 27.09 12.76 -3.36
CA SER A 340 28.15 13.69 -2.98
C SER A 340 28.61 14.56 -4.14
N GLY A 341 28.58 15.88 -3.96
CA GLY A 341 29.19 16.83 -4.89
C GLY A 341 29.11 18.27 -4.39
N GLY A 342 30.16 18.72 -3.68
CA GLY A 342 30.57 20.13 -3.64
C GLY A 342 29.74 21.09 -2.78
N GLY A 343 30.30 21.43 -1.62
CA GLY A 343 30.16 22.68 -0.87
C GLY A 343 28.98 23.61 -1.12
N GLY A 344 28.14 23.78 -0.11
CA GLY A 344 27.19 24.87 -0.01
C GLY A 344 26.63 24.98 1.40
N LEU A 345 27.16 25.93 2.17
CA LEU A 345 26.66 26.32 3.48
C LEU A 345 25.16 26.65 3.40
N SER A 346 24.34 26.09 4.29
CA SER A 346 23.20 26.85 4.82
C SER A 346 23.02 26.52 6.29
N GLY A 347 23.42 27.47 7.12
CA GLY A 347 23.00 27.51 8.51
C GLY A 347 21.54 27.97 8.56
N CYS A 348 20.76 27.37 9.45
CA CYS A 348 19.60 28.05 9.99
C CYS A 348 19.40 27.61 11.44
N SER A 349 19.92 28.43 12.34
CA SER A 349 19.61 28.41 13.76
C SER A 349 18.17 28.88 13.96
N MET A 350 17.24 27.98 14.25
CA MET A 350 15.93 28.42 14.76
C MET A 350 15.23 27.35 15.59
N PHE A 351 15.84 26.95 16.71
CA PHE A 351 15.10 26.38 17.85
C PHE A 351 15.78 26.82 19.15
N GLN A 352 15.56 28.07 19.51
CA GLN A 352 15.57 28.50 20.91
C GLN A 352 14.31 29.35 21.11
N ARG A 353 13.49 28.92 22.08
CA ARG A 353 12.22 29.49 22.55
C ARG A 353 11.00 29.14 21.69
N ILE A 354 10.20 28.18 22.16
CA ILE A 354 8.93 28.43 22.87
C ILE A 354 8.83 27.40 23.98
#